data_AF-X8CQR5-F1
#
_entry.id   AF-X8CQR5-F1
#
_cell.length_a   1.000
_cell.length_b   1.000
_cell.length_c   1.000
_cell.angle_alpha   90.00
_cell.angle_beta   90.00
_cell.angle_gamma   90.00
#
_symmetry.space_group_name_H-M   'P 1'
#
loop_
_entity.id
_entity.type
_entity.pdbx_description
1 polymer ?
#
loop_
_entity_poly.entity_id
_entity_poly.type
_entity_poly.pdbx_seq_one_letter_code
_entity_poly.pdbx_strand_id
1 'polypeptide(L)'
;MPPVDTHASGRPAEQLRDWAQPRSAALEIPLIALEAYAYAARVAEVENPKCHIAWTTLAGIGQVESHHGTYRGATLAPNGDVSPPIRGVRLDGSGGTLRIVDTDEDLTDGDGVTRAMGPMQFIPETWRLYGVDAHNDGRVSPDNIDDAALAAAGYLCWRGKDLATPRGWITALRAYNNSGVYARAVRDWATAYAKGHPL
;
A
#
# COMPACT_ATOMS: atom_id res chain seq x y z
N MET A 1 -9.77 10.93 -10.77
CA MET A 1 -9.66 9.56 -11.30
C MET A 1 -11.04 9.17 -11.79
N PRO A 2 -11.20 8.33 -12.83
CA PRO A 2 -12.51 7.87 -13.26
C PRO A 2 -13.18 7.00 -12.17
N PRO A 3 -14.52 6.86 -12.19
CA PRO A 3 -15.21 5.87 -11.34
C PRO A 3 -14.80 4.44 -11.73
N VAL A 4 -14.97 3.50 -10.81
CA VAL A 4 -14.68 2.06 -11.01
C VAL A 4 -15.84 1.22 -10.52
N ASP A 5 -16.07 0.08 -11.17
CA ASP A 5 -16.93 -0.98 -10.65
C ASP A 5 -16.13 -1.85 -9.68
N THR A 6 -16.55 -1.89 -8.41
CA THR A 6 -15.89 -2.67 -7.35
C THR A 6 -16.25 -4.16 -7.40
N HIS A 7 -17.20 -4.57 -8.25
CA HIS A 7 -17.64 -5.95 -8.43
C HIS A 7 -17.19 -6.57 -9.77
N ALA A 8 -16.32 -5.88 -10.52
CA ALA A 8 -15.78 -6.37 -11.77
C ALA A 8 -15.02 -7.69 -11.60
N SER A 9 -15.13 -8.60 -12.57
CA SER A 9 -14.36 -9.84 -12.60
C SER A 9 -12.89 -9.59 -12.98
N GLY A 10 -12.01 -10.50 -12.55
CA GLY A 10 -10.56 -10.32 -12.72
C GLY A 10 -10.03 -9.19 -11.84
N ARG A 11 -8.92 -8.58 -12.24
CA ARG A 11 -8.26 -7.50 -11.51
C ARG A 11 -8.98 -6.16 -11.74
N PRO A 12 -9.78 -5.64 -10.79
CA PRO A 12 -10.63 -4.47 -11.03
C PRO A 12 -9.83 -3.18 -11.28
N ALA A 13 -8.60 -3.10 -10.76
CA ALA A 13 -7.70 -1.97 -10.97
C ALA A 13 -7.36 -1.71 -12.44
N GLU A 14 -7.50 -2.70 -13.33
CA GLU A 14 -7.28 -2.54 -14.78
C GLU A 14 -8.24 -1.53 -15.42
N GLN A 15 -9.41 -1.28 -14.83
CA GLN A 15 -10.33 -0.23 -15.27
C GLN A 15 -9.68 1.16 -15.28
N LEU A 16 -8.61 1.35 -14.51
CA LEU A 16 -7.88 2.61 -14.39
C LEU A 16 -6.71 2.73 -15.37
N ARG A 17 -6.50 1.74 -16.26
CA ARG A 17 -5.37 1.71 -17.20
C ARG A 17 -5.25 2.98 -18.04
N ASP A 18 -6.33 3.42 -18.68
CA ASP A 18 -6.31 4.61 -19.54
C ASP A 18 -5.99 5.89 -18.75
N TRP A 19 -6.33 5.91 -17.46
CA TRP A 19 -5.95 6.99 -16.56
C TRP A 19 -4.48 6.87 -16.09
N ALA A 20 -4.01 5.66 -15.79
CA ALA A 20 -2.69 5.42 -15.22
C ALA A 20 -1.56 5.46 -16.26
N GLN A 21 -1.78 4.90 -17.45
CA GLN A 21 -0.78 4.76 -18.51
C GLN A 21 -0.10 6.08 -18.92
N PRO A 22 -0.82 7.18 -19.22
CA PRO A 22 -0.16 8.44 -19.57
C PRO A 22 0.56 9.11 -18.38
N ARG A 23 0.34 8.65 -17.14
CA ARG A 23 0.89 9.23 -15.91
C ARG A 23 2.08 8.44 -15.36
N SER A 24 2.08 7.12 -15.56
CA SER A 24 3.08 6.20 -15.01
C SER A 24 4.51 6.65 -15.28
N ALA A 25 4.83 6.97 -16.54
CA ALA A 25 6.18 7.42 -16.93
C ALA A 25 6.57 8.76 -16.30
N ALA A 26 5.67 9.75 -16.28
CA ALA A 26 5.94 11.08 -15.73
C ALA A 26 6.09 11.07 -14.20
N LEU A 27 5.43 10.12 -13.53
CA LEU A 27 5.49 9.95 -12.08
C LEU A 27 6.59 8.98 -11.64
N GLU A 28 7.22 8.26 -12.57
CA GLU A 28 8.15 7.16 -12.29
C GLU A 28 7.55 6.07 -11.38
N ILE A 29 6.24 5.83 -11.52
CA ILE A 29 5.51 4.78 -10.79
C ILE A 29 5.19 3.66 -11.78
N PRO A 30 5.51 2.38 -11.47
CA PRO A 30 5.09 1.24 -12.28
C PRO A 30 3.58 1.28 -12.55
N LEU A 31 3.17 1.03 -13.80
CA LEU A 31 1.77 1.11 -14.23
C LEU A 31 0.83 0.32 -13.31
N ILE A 32 1.20 -0.93 -13.00
CA ILE A 32 0.42 -1.84 -12.15
C ILE A 32 0.24 -1.25 -10.74
N ALA A 33 1.30 -0.68 -10.15
CA ALA A 33 1.21 -0.04 -8.83
C ALA A 33 0.34 1.22 -8.85
N LEU A 34 0.43 2.04 -9.90
CA LEU A 34 -0.40 3.24 -10.03
C LEU A 34 -1.89 2.91 -10.18
N GLU A 35 -2.21 1.87 -10.95
CA GLU A 35 -3.57 1.30 -11.04
C GLU A 35 -4.07 0.87 -9.65
N ALA A 36 -3.25 0.13 -8.89
CA ALA A 36 -3.57 -0.36 -7.55
C ALA A 36 -3.87 0.76 -6.54
N TYR A 37 -3.00 1.78 -6.47
CA TYR A 37 -3.20 2.92 -5.55
C TYR A 37 -4.45 3.73 -5.89
N ALA A 38 -4.72 3.93 -7.17
CA ALA A 38 -5.91 4.65 -7.61
C ALA A 38 -7.19 3.85 -7.37
N TYR A 39 -7.15 2.53 -7.58
CA TYR A 39 -8.26 1.65 -7.29
C TYR A 39 -8.57 1.63 -5.79
N ALA A 40 -7.57 1.44 -4.93
CA ALA A 40 -7.73 1.46 -3.49
C ALA A 40 -8.34 2.78 -2.98
N ALA A 41 -7.92 3.92 -3.52
CA ALA A 41 -8.51 5.21 -3.19
C ALA A 41 -9.97 5.34 -3.67
N ARG A 42 -10.32 4.75 -4.82
CA ARG A 42 -11.70 4.74 -5.34
C ARG A 42 -12.62 3.85 -4.50
N VAL A 43 -12.17 2.67 -4.11
CA VAL A 43 -12.92 1.80 -3.19
C VAL A 43 -13.15 2.53 -1.87
N ALA A 44 -12.12 3.18 -1.30
CA ALA A 44 -12.26 3.94 -0.07
C ALA A 44 -13.25 5.13 -0.21
N GLU A 45 -13.30 5.80 -1.37
CA GLU A 45 -14.26 6.86 -1.65
C GLU A 45 -15.72 6.36 -1.62
N VAL A 46 -15.97 5.14 -2.08
CA VAL A 46 -17.30 4.51 -2.11
C VAL A 46 -17.67 3.92 -0.75
N GLU A 47 -16.80 3.09 -0.18
CA GLU A 47 -17.07 2.33 1.05
C GLU A 47 -16.92 3.17 2.32
N ASN A 48 -16.06 4.20 2.28
CA ASN A 48 -15.80 5.10 3.41
C ASN A 48 -15.68 6.55 2.94
N PRO A 49 -16.79 7.17 2.49
CA PRO A 49 -16.77 8.49 1.85
C PRO A 49 -16.25 9.62 2.75
N LYS A 50 -16.29 9.44 4.08
CA LYS A 50 -15.76 10.41 5.05
C LYS A 50 -14.23 10.30 5.24
N CYS A 51 -13.60 9.31 4.63
CA CYS A 51 -12.17 9.08 4.76
C CYS A 51 -11.33 10.06 3.97
N HIS A 52 -11.74 10.37 2.73
CA HIS A 52 -11.03 11.27 1.83
C HIS A 52 -9.54 10.92 1.60
N ILE A 53 -9.16 9.64 1.67
CA ILE A 53 -7.80 9.22 1.31
C ILE A 53 -7.53 9.47 -0.17
N ALA A 54 -6.37 10.06 -0.48
CA ALA A 54 -5.92 10.27 -1.85
C ALA A 54 -4.96 9.17 -2.30
N TRP A 55 -5.03 8.76 -3.58
CA TRP A 55 -4.09 7.80 -4.18
C TRP A 55 -2.63 8.22 -4.03
N THR A 56 -2.34 9.53 -4.00
CA THR A 56 -0.99 10.06 -3.80
C THR A 56 -0.44 9.76 -2.41
N THR A 57 -1.30 9.62 -1.38
CA THR A 57 -0.87 9.18 -0.05
C THR A 57 -0.43 7.72 -0.10
N LEU A 58 -1.19 6.85 -0.77
CA LEU A 58 -0.83 5.45 -0.95
C LEU A 58 0.45 5.29 -1.78
N ALA A 59 0.58 6.04 -2.88
CA ALA A 59 1.81 6.08 -3.68
C ALA A 59 3.01 6.60 -2.87
N GLY A 60 2.83 7.65 -2.05
CA GLY A 60 3.89 8.15 -1.18
C GLY A 60 4.37 7.11 -0.17
N ILE A 61 3.46 6.30 0.38
CA ILE A 61 3.80 5.15 1.24
C ILE A 61 4.56 4.10 0.41
N GLY A 62 4.00 3.65 -0.71
CA GLY A 62 4.62 2.65 -1.58
C GLY A 62 6.04 3.00 -2.03
N GLN A 63 6.30 4.28 -2.31
CA GLN A 63 7.63 4.77 -2.63
C GLN A 63 8.60 4.61 -1.46
N VAL A 64 8.19 5.03 -0.26
CA VAL A 64 9.03 4.99 0.95
C VAL A 64 9.27 3.56 1.41
N GLU A 65 8.27 2.69 1.31
CA GLU A 65 8.35 1.30 1.78
C GLU A 65 9.16 0.40 0.84
N SER A 66 8.96 0.52 -0.48
CA SER A 66 9.46 -0.50 -1.41
C SER A 66 9.78 0.00 -2.82
N HIS A 67 9.86 1.31 -3.04
CA HIS A 67 9.96 1.89 -4.39
C HIS A 67 8.86 1.32 -5.30
N HIS A 68 7.60 1.35 -4.83
CA HIS A 68 6.41 0.84 -5.54
C HIS A 68 6.48 -0.64 -5.90
N GLY A 69 7.06 -1.47 -5.03
CA GLY A 69 7.19 -2.92 -5.25
C GLY A 69 8.40 -3.32 -6.10
N THR A 70 9.38 -2.43 -6.29
CA THR A 70 10.57 -2.71 -7.12
C THR A 70 11.87 -2.84 -6.32
N TYR A 71 11.79 -2.72 -4.99
CA TYR A 71 12.97 -2.79 -4.13
C TYR A 71 13.72 -4.12 -4.27
N ARG A 72 15.07 -4.06 -4.27
CA ARG A 72 15.98 -5.21 -4.37
C ARG A 72 15.76 -6.11 -5.59
N GLY A 73 15.34 -5.53 -6.71
CA GLY A 73 15.15 -6.26 -7.97
C GLY A 73 13.82 -7.00 -8.06
N ALA A 74 12.90 -6.74 -7.12
CA ALA A 74 11.51 -7.16 -7.26
C ALA A 74 10.86 -6.52 -8.49
N THR A 75 9.94 -7.23 -9.11
CA THR A 75 9.14 -6.76 -10.23
C THR A 75 7.67 -7.08 -10.01
N LEU A 76 6.79 -6.31 -10.64
CA LEU A 76 5.34 -6.50 -10.57
C LEU A 76 4.88 -7.26 -11.82
N ALA A 77 4.23 -8.39 -11.61
CA ALA A 77 3.54 -9.11 -12.65
C ALA A 77 2.24 -8.39 -13.06
N PRO A 78 1.66 -8.67 -14.24
CA PRO A 78 0.43 -8.04 -14.69
C PRO A 78 -0.78 -8.21 -13.75
N ASN A 79 -0.81 -9.30 -12.97
CA ASN A 79 -1.84 -9.59 -11.99
C ASN A 79 -1.62 -8.90 -10.63
N GLY A 80 -0.55 -8.10 -10.48
CA GLY A 80 -0.23 -7.41 -9.23
C GLY A 80 0.77 -8.11 -8.33
N ASP A 81 1.13 -9.37 -8.62
CA ASP A 81 2.08 -10.12 -7.78
C ASP A 81 3.48 -9.53 -7.85
N VAL A 82 4.13 -9.41 -6.68
CA VAL A 82 5.49 -8.90 -6.54
C VAL A 82 6.46 -10.06 -6.33
N SER A 83 7.48 -10.16 -7.20
CA SER A 83 8.48 -11.23 -7.14
C SER A 83 9.92 -10.75 -7.42
N PRO A 84 10.92 -11.20 -6.64
CA PRO A 84 10.77 -11.99 -5.41
C PRO A 84 10.01 -11.22 -4.31
N PRO A 85 9.41 -11.91 -3.32
CA PRO A 85 8.72 -11.27 -2.22
C PRO A 85 9.60 -10.25 -1.49
N ILE A 86 9.01 -9.11 -1.12
CA ILE A 86 9.72 -8.06 -0.39
C ILE A 86 9.56 -8.31 1.11
N ARG A 87 10.69 -8.52 1.79
CA ARG A 87 10.75 -8.76 3.23
C ARG A 87 11.61 -7.71 3.91
N GLY A 88 10.99 -7.01 4.85
CA GLY A 88 11.53 -5.86 5.53
C GLY A 88 12.41 -6.20 6.74
N VAL A 89 12.49 -5.22 7.65
CA VAL A 89 13.23 -5.36 8.90
C VAL A 89 12.65 -6.48 9.77
N ARG A 90 13.51 -7.10 10.58
CA ARG A 90 13.10 -8.09 11.58
C ARG A 90 12.30 -7.40 12.68
N LEU A 91 11.20 -8.02 13.08
CA LEU A 91 10.31 -7.56 14.14
C LEU A 91 10.59 -8.35 15.43
N ASP A 92 11.86 -8.43 15.85
CA ASP A 92 12.31 -9.19 17.02
C ASP A 92 12.63 -8.30 18.25
N GLY A 93 12.42 -6.99 18.12
CA GLY A 93 12.77 -5.98 19.11
C GLY A 93 14.18 -5.39 18.94
N SER A 94 14.98 -5.91 18.01
CA SER A 94 16.30 -5.34 17.70
C SER A 94 16.16 -4.05 16.87
N GLY A 95 17.11 -3.13 17.00
CA GLY A 95 17.09 -1.87 16.24
C GLY A 95 15.90 -0.94 16.53
N GLY A 96 15.14 -1.19 17.60
CA GLY A 96 13.96 -0.40 17.97
C GLY A 96 12.68 -0.80 17.23
N THR A 97 12.64 -1.95 16.56
CA THR A 97 11.41 -2.48 15.96
C THR A 97 10.47 -3.04 17.02
N LEU A 98 9.20 -3.22 16.67
CA LEU A 98 8.26 -3.97 17.51
C LEU A 98 8.77 -5.41 17.61
N ARG A 99 8.77 -5.97 18.82
CA ARG A 99 8.94 -7.41 19.00
C ARG A 99 7.59 -8.07 18.80
N ILE A 100 7.46 -8.76 17.68
CA ILE A 100 6.30 -9.54 17.30
C ILE A 100 6.72 -11.00 17.29
N VAL A 101 5.95 -11.82 17.98
CA VAL A 101 6.06 -13.28 17.89
C VAL A 101 4.86 -13.73 17.09
N ASP A 102 5.09 -14.06 15.83
CA ASP A 102 4.04 -14.66 15.02
C ASP A 102 4.02 -16.17 15.23
N THR A 103 2.83 -16.74 15.43
CA THR A 103 2.60 -18.17 15.61
C THR A 103 2.09 -18.86 14.34
N ASP A 104 1.97 -18.11 13.26
CA ASP A 104 1.42 -18.57 11.98
C ASP A 104 2.55 -18.69 10.96
N GLU A 105 2.88 -19.93 10.62
CA GLU A 105 4.03 -20.25 9.78
C GLU A 105 3.89 -19.65 8.37
N ASP A 106 2.67 -19.43 7.89
CA ASP A 106 2.38 -18.89 6.56
C ASP A 106 2.75 -17.41 6.40
N LEU A 107 2.87 -16.67 7.51
CA LEU A 107 3.26 -15.25 7.55
C LEU A 107 4.68 -15.02 8.06
N THR A 108 5.34 -16.09 8.54
CA THR A 108 6.77 -16.06 8.83
C THR A 108 7.57 -16.44 7.59
N ASP A 109 8.74 -15.84 7.43
CA ASP A 109 9.68 -16.35 6.43
C ASP A 109 10.17 -17.74 6.84
N GLY A 110 10.71 -18.51 5.88
CA GLY A 110 11.25 -19.85 6.12
C GLY A 110 12.40 -19.93 7.15
N ASP A 111 12.84 -18.80 7.72
CA ASP A 111 13.80 -18.70 8.83
C ASP A 111 13.12 -18.54 10.22
N GLY A 112 11.78 -18.55 10.29
CA GLY A 112 10.98 -18.39 11.50
C GLY A 112 10.95 -16.97 12.06
N VAL A 113 11.32 -15.97 11.26
CA VAL A 113 11.40 -14.57 11.68
C VAL A 113 10.24 -13.76 11.12
N THR A 114 9.52 -13.07 12.00
CA THR A 114 8.51 -12.09 11.61
C THR A 114 9.16 -10.84 11.01
N ARG A 115 8.68 -10.42 9.84
CA ARG A 115 9.14 -9.23 9.12
C ARG A 115 7.95 -8.44 8.58
N ALA A 116 8.22 -7.20 8.20
CA ALA A 116 7.29 -6.46 7.34
C ALA A 116 7.22 -7.13 5.95
N MET A 117 6.02 -7.27 5.40
CA MET A 117 5.73 -8.08 4.22
C MET A 117 5.23 -7.23 3.06
N GLY A 118 5.66 -7.61 1.85
CA GLY A 118 5.12 -7.10 0.61
C GLY A 118 5.49 -5.65 0.28
N PRO A 119 4.94 -5.12 -0.83
CA PRO A 119 5.28 -3.79 -1.33
C PRO A 119 4.80 -2.64 -0.44
N MET A 120 3.85 -2.89 0.47
CA MET A 120 3.38 -1.89 1.44
C MET A 120 3.90 -2.16 2.86
N GLN A 121 4.80 -3.14 3.04
CA GLN A 121 5.50 -3.44 4.29
C GLN A 121 4.59 -3.59 5.51
N PHE A 122 3.53 -4.41 5.35
CA PHE A 122 2.64 -4.74 6.46
C PHE A 122 3.32 -5.62 7.50
N ILE A 123 3.11 -5.31 8.78
CA ILE A 123 3.37 -6.28 9.85
C ILE A 123 2.22 -7.29 9.94
N PRO A 124 2.47 -8.56 10.34
CA PRO A 124 1.45 -9.61 10.27
C PRO A 124 0.15 -9.34 11.02
N GLU A 125 0.18 -8.74 12.21
CA GLU A 125 -1.05 -8.46 12.95
C GLU A 125 -1.93 -7.42 12.24
N THR A 126 -1.31 -6.45 11.57
CA THR A 126 -2.07 -5.49 10.76
C THR A 126 -2.62 -6.18 9.52
N TRP A 127 -1.82 -7.05 8.88
CA TRP A 127 -2.28 -7.82 7.73
C TRP A 127 -3.49 -8.69 8.05
N ARG A 128 -3.50 -9.38 9.20
CA ARG A 128 -4.67 -10.19 9.64
C ARG A 128 -5.96 -9.40 9.77
N LEU A 129 -5.87 -8.13 10.13
CA LEU A 129 -7.04 -7.28 10.39
C LEU A 129 -7.53 -6.54 9.15
N TYR A 130 -6.64 -6.27 8.19
CA TYR A 130 -6.92 -5.38 7.06
C TYR A 130 -6.66 -6.00 5.69
N GLY A 131 -6.02 -7.17 5.62
CA GLY A 131 -5.79 -7.91 4.40
C GLY A 131 -7.11 -8.20 3.69
N VAL A 132 -7.11 -8.00 2.37
CA VAL A 132 -8.28 -8.14 1.52
C VAL A 132 -7.83 -8.60 0.14
N ASP A 133 -8.62 -9.46 -0.49
CA ASP A 133 -8.45 -9.83 -1.89
C ASP A 133 -9.03 -8.70 -2.75
N ALA A 134 -8.15 -7.92 -3.36
CA ALA A 134 -8.52 -6.75 -4.17
C ALA A 134 -8.39 -7.02 -5.68
N HIS A 135 -7.84 -8.17 -6.07
CA HIS A 135 -7.66 -8.56 -7.48
C HIS A 135 -8.50 -9.78 -7.89
N ASN A 136 -9.34 -10.28 -6.98
CA ASN A 136 -10.38 -11.30 -7.15
C ASN A 136 -9.86 -12.66 -7.62
N ASP A 137 -8.70 -13.09 -7.14
CA ASP A 137 -8.18 -14.45 -7.40
C ASP A 137 -8.57 -15.48 -6.32
N GLY A 138 -9.25 -15.02 -5.26
CA GLY A 138 -9.66 -15.84 -4.12
C GLY A 138 -8.59 -15.97 -3.03
N ARG A 139 -7.47 -15.24 -3.13
CA ARG A 139 -6.37 -15.26 -2.16
C ARG A 139 -6.10 -13.86 -1.63
N VAL A 140 -5.89 -13.77 -0.32
CA VAL A 140 -5.46 -12.54 0.34
C VAL A 140 -3.94 -12.58 0.50
N SER A 141 -3.21 -11.84 -0.33
CA SER A 141 -1.74 -11.92 -0.40
C SER A 141 -1.06 -10.58 -0.05
N PRO A 142 -0.20 -10.52 0.98
CA PRO A 142 0.56 -9.29 1.25
C PRO A 142 1.55 -9.00 0.13
N ASP A 143 1.92 -9.99 -0.68
CA ASP A 143 2.85 -9.88 -1.80
C ASP A 143 2.15 -9.50 -3.12
N ASN A 144 0.84 -9.23 -3.11
CA ASN A 144 0.12 -8.64 -4.22
C ASN A 144 -0.10 -7.13 -3.98
N ILE A 145 0.24 -6.28 -4.95
CA ILE A 145 0.17 -4.83 -4.80
C ILE A 145 -1.26 -4.30 -4.66
N ASP A 146 -2.25 -4.93 -5.30
CA ASP A 146 -3.65 -4.50 -5.22
C ASP A 146 -4.22 -4.77 -3.84
N ASP A 147 -4.02 -5.99 -3.34
CA ASP A 147 -4.40 -6.41 -1.99
C ASP A 147 -3.73 -5.50 -0.94
N ALA A 148 -2.41 -5.30 -1.07
CA ALA A 148 -1.64 -4.47 -0.17
C ALA A 148 -2.08 -2.99 -0.21
N ALA A 149 -2.36 -2.43 -1.38
CA ALA A 149 -2.83 -1.05 -1.51
C ALA A 149 -4.21 -0.85 -0.88
N LEU A 150 -5.15 -1.78 -1.11
CA LEU A 150 -6.49 -1.69 -0.56
C LEU A 150 -6.51 -1.91 0.95
N ALA A 151 -5.73 -2.87 1.45
CA ALA A 151 -5.52 -3.07 2.88
C ALA A 151 -4.96 -1.79 3.54
N ALA A 152 -4.01 -1.11 2.89
CA ALA A 152 -3.43 0.13 3.40
C ALA A 152 -4.46 1.25 3.44
N ALA A 153 -5.30 1.38 2.41
CA ALA A 153 -6.39 2.34 2.41
C ALA A 153 -7.36 2.10 3.57
N GLY A 154 -7.79 0.85 3.78
CA GLY A 154 -8.67 0.46 4.89
C GLY A 154 -8.06 0.79 6.26
N TYR A 155 -6.79 0.43 6.46
CA TYR A 155 -6.06 0.71 7.70
C TYR A 155 -5.95 2.22 7.98
N LEU A 156 -5.49 2.99 6.99
CA LEU A 156 -5.31 4.43 7.11
C LEU A 156 -6.64 5.15 7.36
N CYS A 157 -7.70 4.77 6.65
CA CYS A 157 -9.05 5.30 6.87
C CYS A 157 -9.56 4.99 8.27
N TRP A 158 -9.35 3.77 8.76
CA TRP A 158 -9.75 3.40 10.12
C TRP A 158 -9.04 4.23 11.18
N ARG A 159 -7.73 4.46 11.02
CA ARG A 159 -6.89 5.16 12.01
C ARG A 159 -7.03 6.67 11.95
N GLY A 160 -7.02 7.24 10.75
CA GLY A 160 -7.08 8.69 10.54
C GLY A 160 -8.49 9.27 10.60
N LYS A 161 -9.51 8.44 10.35
CA LYS A 161 -10.88 8.87 10.07
C LYS A 161 -10.91 9.77 8.86
N ASP A 162 -10.72 11.08 8.99
CA ASP A 162 -10.74 12.04 7.87
C ASP A 162 -9.33 12.49 7.47
N LEU A 163 -8.82 11.94 6.37
CA LEU A 163 -7.48 12.20 5.82
C LEU A 163 -7.39 13.49 5.00
N ALA A 164 -8.50 14.19 4.74
CA ALA A 164 -8.45 15.55 4.22
C ALA A 164 -7.99 16.56 5.28
N THR A 165 -8.09 16.20 6.57
CA THR A 165 -7.61 17.04 7.65
C THR A 165 -6.14 16.76 7.99
N PRO A 166 -5.33 17.79 8.33
CA PRO A 166 -3.95 17.57 8.76
C PRO A 166 -3.84 16.61 9.96
N ARG A 167 -4.82 16.66 10.87
CA ARG A 167 -4.85 15.81 12.07
C ARG A 167 -5.15 14.35 11.72
N GLY A 168 -6.15 14.08 10.89
CA GLY A 168 -6.47 12.70 10.51
C GLY A 168 -5.35 12.09 9.68
N TRP A 169 -4.79 12.86 8.74
CA TRP A 169 -3.67 12.41 7.90
C TRP A 169 -2.43 12.06 8.73
N ILE A 170 -1.98 12.93 9.65
CA ILE A 170 -0.81 12.62 10.49
C ILE A 170 -1.09 11.48 11.48
N THR A 171 -2.33 11.34 11.95
CA THR A 171 -2.73 10.22 12.82
C THR A 171 -2.65 8.89 12.07
N ALA A 172 -3.10 8.85 10.82
CA ALA A 172 -3.01 7.68 9.95
C ALA A 172 -1.55 7.29 9.71
N LEU A 173 -0.70 8.25 9.31
CA LEU A 173 0.71 7.94 9.05
C LEU A 173 1.49 7.51 10.29
N ARG A 174 1.25 8.12 11.45
CA ARG A 174 1.90 7.68 12.70
C ARG A 174 1.44 6.29 13.14
N ALA A 175 0.22 5.88 12.77
CA ALA A 175 -0.25 4.53 12.98
C ALA A 175 0.41 3.53 12.02
N TYR A 176 0.73 3.96 10.80
CA TYR A 176 1.51 3.17 9.84
C TYR A 176 2.96 3.00 10.29
N ASN A 177 3.61 4.11 10.65
CA ASN A 177 4.96 4.15 11.21
C ASN A 177 5.10 5.36 12.13
N ASN A 178 5.40 5.14 13.42
CA ASN A 178 5.49 6.20 14.43
C ASN A 178 6.80 7.02 14.33
N SER A 179 7.11 7.55 13.15
CA SER A 179 8.30 8.34 12.85
C SER A 179 7.92 9.66 12.17
N GLY A 180 8.40 10.77 12.74
CA GLY A 180 8.21 12.09 12.13
C GLY A 180 8.99 12.26 10.82
N VAL A 181 10.10 11.55 10.65
CA VAL A 181 10.88 11.55 9.39
C VAL A 181 10.09 10.82 8.30
N TYR A 182 9.54 9.66 8.63
CA TYR A 182 8.68 8.89 7.74
C TYR A 182 7.48 9.71 7.25
N ALA A 183 6.73 10.32 8.18
CA ALA A 183 5.56 11.10 7.82
C ALA A 183 5.87 12.30 6.90
N ARG A 184 7.05 12.92 7.06
CA ARG A 184 7.53 13.97 6.15
C ARG A 184 7.90 13.41 4.77
N ALA A 185 8.62 12.29 4.72
CA ALA A 185 8.98 11.67 3.45
C ALA A 185 7.74 11.29 2.62
N VAL A 186 6.75 10.65 3.25
CA VAL A 186 5.47 10.31 2.60
C VAL A 186 4.74 11.57 2.12
N ARG A 187 4.70 12.63 2.94
CA ARG A 187 4.08 13.91 2.57
C ARG A 187 4.75 14.50 1.32
N ASP A 188 6.08 14.51 1.29
CA ASP A 188 6.86 15.15 0.24
C ASP A 188 6.67 14.40 -1.09
N TRP A 189 6.72 13.06 -1.07
CA TRP A 189 6.37 12.22 -2.22
C TRP A 189 4.91 12.39 -2.67
N ALA A 190 3.95 12.33 -1.73
CA ALA A 190 2.53 12.51 -2.06
C ALA A 190 2.26 13.90 -2.69
N THR A 191 2.98 14.93 -2.23
CA THR A 191 2.89 16.29 -2.78
C THR A 191 3.49 16.37 -4.18
N ALA A 192 4.65 15.74 -4.42
CA ALA A 192 5.26 15.67 -5.74
C ALA A 192 4.35 14.95 -6.75
N TYR A 193 3.82 13.78 -6.38
CA TYR A 193 2.91 13.04 -7.24
C TYR A 193 1.61 13.80 -7.53
N ALA A 194 1.08 14.54 -6.56
CA ALA A 194 -0.07 15.42 -6.79
C ALA A 194 0.21 16.54 -7.81
N LYS A 195 1.47 16.96 -7.94
CA LYS A 195 1.95 17.94 -8.94
C LYS A 195 2.35 17.30 -10.28
N GLY A 196 2.31 15.97 -10.38
CA GLY A 196 2.59 15.26 -11.63
C GLY A 196 4.06 14.91 -11.87
N HIS A 197 4.89 14.86 -10.83
CA HIS A 197 6.32 14.52 -10.94
C HIS A 197 6.82 13.71 -9.73
N PRO A 198 7.95 12.99 -9.83
CA PRO A 198 8.65 12.40 -8.67
C PRO A 198 9.36 13.47 -7.83
N LEU A 199 9.83 13.10 -6.63
CA LEU A 199 10.59 13.98 -5.73
C LEU A 199 12.05 14.12 -6.16
#